data_AF-A0A3D1TTE2-F1
#
_entry.id   AF-A0A3D1TTE2-F1
#
_cell.length_a   1.000
_cell.length_b   1.000
_cell.length_c   1.000
_cell.angle_alpha   90.00
_cell.angle_beta   90.00
_cell.angle_gamma   90.00
#
_symmetry.space_group_name_H-M   'P 1'
#
loop_
_entity.id
_entity.type
_entity.pdbx_description
1 polymer ?
#
loop_
_entity_poly.entity_id
_entity_poly.type
_entity_poly.pdbx_seq_one_letter_code
_entity_poly.pdbx_strand_id
1 'polypeptide(L)'
;QYFVRYVQAYAAESLPIYAVTPQNEPQYSPPGYPGMLMTVAEQSAFVKNYLGPAFSAAGLSTKILIYDHNWGDQTNGPAVYPQSLLSDPAAANYASGVAFHCYSGDPSIMSS
;
A
#
# COMPACT_ATOMS: atom_id res chain seq x y z
N GLN A 1 -4.97 9.74 -10.38
CA GLN A 1 -4.13 10.48 -11.34
C GLN A 1 -2.82 11.01 -10.73
N TYR A 2 -2.79 11.42 -9.45
CA TYR A 2 -1.55 11.94 -8.81
C TYR A 2 -0.35 10.97 -8.91
N PHE A 3 -0.53 9.71 -8.48
CA PHE A 3 0.56 8.71 -8.52
C PHE A 3 1.14 8.48 -9.92
N VAL A 4 0.30 8.46 -10.97
CA VAL A 4 0.76 8.31 -12.35
C VAL A 4 1.70 9.46 -12.73
N ARG A 5 1.30 10.70 -12.45
CA ARG A 5 2.11 11.89 -12.72
C ARG A 5 3.42 11.87 -11.93
N TYR A 6 3.37 11.45 -10.66
CA TYR A 6 4.55 11.32 -9.81
C TYR A 6 5.56 10.32 -10.40
N VAL A 7 5.12 9.11 -10.75
CA VAL A 7 5.97 8.08 -11.34
C VAL A 7 6.55 8.54 -12.69
N GLN A 8 5.73 9.14 -13.56
CA GLN A 8 6.17 9.61 -14.86
C GLN A 8 7.16 10.78 -14.76
N ALA A 9 6.95 11.71 -13.83
CA ALA A 9 7.85 12.85 -13.63
C ALA A 9 9.23 12.37 -13.18
N TYR A 10 9.30 11.43 -12.24
CA TYR A 10 10.57 10.84 -11.81
C TYR A 10 11.26 10.04 -12.92
N ALA A 11 10.49 9.28 -13.72
CA ALA A 11 11.04 8.59 -14.87
C ALA A 11 11.62 9.54 -15.94
N ALA A 12 11.02 10.72 -16.15
CA ALA A 12 11.52 11.74 -17.07
C ALA A 12 12.89 12.30 -16.63
N GLU A 13 13.16 12.31 -15.33
CA GLU A 13 14.46 12.68 -14.74
C GLU A 13 15.43 11.48 -14.63
N SER A 14 15.17 10.38 -15.37
CA SER A 14 15.96 9.15 -15.33
C SER A 14 16.02 8.45 -13.95
N LEU A 15 15.01 8.68 -13.11
CA LEU A 15 14.86 8.07 -11.78
C LEU A 15 13.60 7.19 -11.72
N PRO A 16 13.56 6.02 -12.37
CA PRO A 16 12.36 5.20 -12.41
C PRO A 16 11.94 4.72 -11.02
N ILE A 17 10.67 4.91 -10.66
CA ILE A 17 10.10 4.42 -9.41
C ILE A 17 9.79 2.93 -9.55
N TYR A 18 10.47 2.10 -8.77
CA TYR A 18 10.29 0.64 -8.76
C TYR A 18 8.97 0.22 -8.11
N ALA A 19 8.62 0.81 -6.95
CA ALA A 19 7.43 0.48 -6.21
C ALA A 19 6.88 1.69 -5.44
N VAL A 20 5.59 1.66 -5.13
CA VAL A 20 4.91 2.63 -4.25
C VAL A 20 4.02 1.89 -3.26
N THR A 21 3.72 2.53 -2.14
CA THR A 21 2.62 2.17 -1.24
C THR A 21 1.50 3.20 -1.37
N PRO A 22 0.21 2.82 -1.23
CA PRO A 22 -0.88 3.80 -1.30
C PRO A 22 -0.84 4.85 -0.20
N GLN A 23 -0.33 4.49 0.98
CA GLN A 23 -0.25 5.34 2.17
C GLN A 23 0.79 4.77 3.12
N ASN A 24 1.62 5.63 3.68
CA ASN A 24 2.50 5.31 4.81
C ASN A 24 1.66 5.12 6.08
N GLU A 25 1.86 4.00 6.79
CA GLU A 25 1.25 3.71 8.08
C GLU A 25 -0.26 4.02 8.14
N PRO A 26 -1.09 3.40 7.29
CA PRO A 26 -2.51 3.74 7.12
C PRO A 26 -3.36 3.59 8.39
N GLN A 27 -2.86 2.97 9.45
CA GLN A 27 -3.55 2.87 10.74
C GLN A 27 -3.01 3.86 11.79
N TYR A 28 -2.15 4.79 11.38
CA TYR A 28 -1.55 5.78 12.26
C TYR A 28 -1.64 7.19 11.68
N SER A 29 -2.12 8.13 12.50
CA SER A 29 -2.13 9.57 12.18
C SER A 29 -1.40 10.31 13.29
N PRO A 30 -0.14 10.71 13.04
CA PRO A 30 0.70 11.35 14.05
C PRO A 30 0.29 12.80 14.29
N PRO A 31 0.45 13.32 15.52
CA PRO A 31 0.14 14.73 15.80
C PRO A 31 1.20 15.70 15.27
N GLY A 32 2.42 15.23 14.98
CA GLY A 32 3.59 16.07 14.71
C GLY A 32 4.11 16.07 13.26
N TYR A 33 3.56 15.25 12.38
CA TYR A 33 3.94 15.17 10.97
C TYR A 33 2.76 14.66 10.11
N PRO A 34 2.78 14.85 8.78
CA PRO A 34 1.68 14.42 7.94
C PRO A 34 1.41 12.91 8.06
N GLY A 35 0.14 12.57 8.29
CA GLY A 35 -0.35 11.20 8.22
C GLY A 35 -1.83 11.19 7.88
N MET A 36 -2.31 10.08 7.36
CA MET A 36 -3.70 9.91 6.92
C MET A 36 -4.15 8.50 7.27
N LEU A 37 -5.25 8.40 8.02
CA LEU A 37 -5.88 7.11 8.25
C LEU A 37 -6.50 6.60 6.95
N MET A 38 -6.33 5.32 6.69
CA MET A 38 -6.92 4.62 5.55
C MET A 38 -7.27 3.20 6.00
N THR A 39 -8.55 2.91 6.13
CA THR A 39 -9.04 1.58 6.47
C THR A 39 -8.71 0.57 5.36
N VAL A 40 -8.73 -0.72 5.69
CA VAL A 40 -8.50 -1.78 4.69
C VAL A 40 -9.50 -1.76 3.54
N ALA A 41 -10.76 -1.40 3.83
CA ALA A 41 -11.80 -1.27 2.83
C ALA A 41 -11.50 -0.11 1.86
N GLU A 42 -11.04 1.03 2.38
CA GLU A 42 -10.64 2.19 1.59
C GLU A 42 -9.40 1.88 0.73
N GLN A 43 -8.37 1.24 1.30
CA GLN A 43 -7.18 0.88 0.53
C GLN A 43 -7.50 -0.16 -0.57
N SER A 44 -8.32 -1.17 -0.25
CA SER A 44 -8.80 -2.14 -1.25
C SER A 44 -9.55 -1.46 -2.39
N ALA A 45 -10.53 -0.60 -2.05
CA ALA A 45 -11.29 0.15 -3.05
C ALA A 45 -10.40 1.08 -3.88
N PHE A 46 -9.45 1.76 -3.25
CA PHE A 46 -8.50 2.64 -3.93
C PHE A 46 -7.62 1.87 -4.92
N VAL A 47 -7.05 0.75 -4.48
CA VAL A 47 -6.18 -0.10 -5.32
C VAL A 47 -6.95 -0.66 -6.51
N LYS A 48 -8.12 -1.28 -6.29
CA LYS A 48 -8.84 -2.00 -7.36
C LYS A 48 -9.59 -1.09 -8.33
N ASN A 49 -10.14 0.03 -7.85
CA ASN A 49 -10.98 0.90 -8.68
C ASN A 49 -10.24 2.09 -9.27
N TYR A 50 -9.07 2.47 -8.72
CA TYR A 50 -8.40 3.72 -9.10
C TYR A 50 -6.91 3.56 -9.39
N LEU A 51 -6.10 3.15 -8.41
CA LEU A 51 -4.63 3.16 -8.53
C LEU A 51 -4.15 2.12 -9.56
N GLY A 52 -4.57 0.86 -9.39
CA GLY A 52 -4.21 -0.24 -10.29
C GLY A 52 -4.63 0.03 -11.74
N PRO A 53 -5.92 0.32 -12.02
CA PRO A 53 -6.37 0.65 -13.36
C PRO A 53 -5.65 1.85 -13.97
N ALA A 54 -5.35 2.89 -13.18
CA ALA A 54 -4.60 4.05 -13.68
C ALA A 54 -3.16 3.70 -14.06
N PHE A 55 -2.48 2.83 -13.31
CA PHE A 55 -1.13 2.36 -13.65
C PHE A 55 -1.15 1.51 -14.92
N SER A 56 -2.10 0.56 -15.03
CA SER A 56 -2.27 -0.25 -16.24
C SER A 56 -2.58 0.60 -17.47
N ALA A 57 -3.50 1.56 -17.36
CA ALA A 57 -3.85 2.45 -18.47
C ALA A 57 -2.70 3.35 -18.91
N ALA A 58 -1.81 3.73 -17.98
CA ALA A 58 -0.61 4.51 -18.27
C ALA A 58 0.60 3.65 -18.70
N GLY A 59 0.46 2.32 -18.78
CA GLY A 59 1.55 1.41 -19.13
C GLY A 59 2.69 1.37 -18.11
N LEU A 60 2.42 1.69 -16.84
CA LEU A 60 3.43 1.72 -15.78
C LEU A 60 3.68 0.32 -15.22
N SER A 61 4.95 -0.05 -15.11
CA SER A 61 5.40 -1.30 -14.47
C SER A 61 5.72 -1.14 -12.97
N THR A 62 5.57 0.07 -12.43
CA THR A 62 5.77 0.36 -11.00
C THR A 62 4.87 -0.51 -10.15
N LYS A 63 5.47 -1.21 -9.19
CA LYS A 63 4.77 -2.14 -8.30
C LYS A 63 3.95 -1.40 -7.26
N ILE A 64 2.80 -1.96 -6.89
CA ILE A 64 2.00 -1.49 -5.76
C ILE A 64 2.21 -2.46 -4.60
N LEU A 65 2.78 -1.98 -3.50
CA LEU A 65 2.87 -2.70 -2.24
C LEU A 65 1.76 -2.19 -1.32
N ILE A 66 0.99 -3.09 -0.73
CA ILE A 66 -0.11 -2.73 0.18
C ILE A 66 0.36 -2.68 1.64
N TYR A 67 -0.52 -2.23 2.53
CA TYR A 67 -0.32 -2.13 3.97
C TYR A 67 0.65 -1.04 4.42
N ASP A 68 1.97 -1.27 4.35
CA ASP A 68 3.00 -0.30 4.75
C ASP A 68 2.93 0.11 6.23
N HIS A 69 2.78 -0.89 7.11
CA HIS A 69 2.67 -0.66 8.55
C HIS A 69 3.21 -1.83 9.38
N ASN A 70 3.08 -1.75 10.70
CA ASN A 70 3.76 -2.61 11.65
C ASN A 70 3.24 -4.06 11.66
N TRP A 71 4.07 -5.01 12.12
CA TRP A 71 3.63 -6.41 12.28
C TRP A 71 2.50 -6.58 13.30
N GLY A 72 2.44 -5.69 14.29
CA GLY A 72 1.40 -5.68 15.32
C GLY A 72 0.61 -4.38 15.28
N ASP A 73 -0.70 -4.51 15.21
CA ASP A 73 -1.65 -3.42 15.49
C ASP A 73 -1.91 -3.40 17.00
N GLN A 74 -1.84 -2.21 17.63
CA GLN A 74 -2.17 -1.99 19.04
C GLN A 74 -3.66 -2.26 19.36
N THR A 75 -4.51 -2.52 18.36
CA THR A 75 -5.98 -2.61 18.50
C THR A 75 -6.65 -3.87 17.94
N ASN A 76 -6.09 -4.59 16.95
CA ASN A 76 -6.83 -5.66 16.24
C ASN A 76 -6.12 -7.03 16.11
N GLY A 77 -4.99 -7.25 16.80
CA GLY A 77 -4.25 -8.51 16.68
C GLY A 77 -3.54 -8.68 15.31
N PRO A 78 -2.80 -9.78 15.11
CA PRO A 78 -1.91 -9.94 13.97
C PRO A 78 -2.65 -10.08 12.61
N ALA A 79 -2.12 -9.41 11.59
CA ALA A 79 -2.32 -9.63 10.14
C ALA A 79 -3.69 -9.40 9.47
N VAL A 80 -4.73 -8.88 10.15
CA VAL A 80 -6.06 -8.71 9.53
C VAL A 80 -6.03 -7.81 8.29
N TYR A 81 -5.28 -6.71 8.31
CA TYR A 81 -5.31 -5.72 7.23
C TYR A 81 -4.83 -6.28 5.88
N PRO A 82 -3.55 -6.71 5.71
CA PRO A 82 -3.09 -7.20 4.42
C PRO A 82 -3.83 -8.45 3.96
N GLN A 83 -4.17 -9.38 4.87
CA GLN A 83 -4.94 -10.58 4.53
C GLN A 83 -6.34 -10.24 4.03
N SER A 84 -7.04 -9.29 4.68
CA SER A 84 -8.37 -8.87 4.26
C SER A 84 -8.34 -8.21 2.88
N LEU A 85 -7.32 -7.38 2.58
CA LEU A 85 -7.18 -6.79 1.24
C LEU A 85 -6.90 -7.88 0.19
N LEU A 86 -5.99 -8.81 0.47
CA LEU A 86 -5.64 -9.90 -0.45
C LEU A 86 -6.79 -10.90 -0.67
N SER A 87 -7.77 -10.97 0.24
CA SER A 87 -8.98 -11.78 0.06
C SER A 87 -9.95 -11.21 -0.98
N ASP A 88 -9.77 -9.96 -1.43
CA ASP A 88 -10.47 -9.38 -2.57
C ASP A 88 -9.65 -9.58 -3.86
N PRO A 89 -10.05 -10.48 -4.77
CA PRO A 89 -9.25 -10.79 -5.96
C PRO A 89 -9.03 -9.59 -6.88
N ALA A 90 -9.98 -8.65 -6.92
CA ALA A 90 -9.86 -7.47 -7.77
C ALA A 90 -8.79 -6.51 -7.26
N ALA A 91 -8.61 -6.41 -5.94
CA ALA A 91 -7.51 -5.64 -5.34
C ALA A 91 -6.19 -6.43 -5.39
N ALA A 92 -6.22 -7.72 -5.06
CA ALA A 92 -5.05 -8.59 -5.05
C ALA A 92 -4.35 -8.65 -6.41
N ASN A 93 -5.09 -8.62 -7.52
CA ASN A 93 -4.53 -8.60 -8.88
C ASN A 93 -3.60 -7.41 -9.15
N TYR A 94 -3.72 -6.31 -8.40
CA TYR A 94 -2.85 -5.14 -8.52
C TYR A 94 -1.78 -5.07 -7.43
N ALA A 95 -1.90 -5.86 -6.36
CA ALA A 95 -0.92 -5.90 -5.28
C ALA A 95 0.26 -6.80 -5.66
N SER A 96 1.45 -6.21 -5.78
CA SER A 96 2.69 -6.96 -6.03
C SER A 96 3.31 -7.58 -4.77
N GLY A 97 2.82 -7.18 -3.58
CA GLY A 97 3.31 -7.64 -2.29
C GLY A 97 2.78 -6.79 -1.15
N VAL A 98 3.21 -7.11 0.07
CA VAL A 98 2.86 -6.42 1.32
C VAL A 98 4.12 -5.75 1.88
N ALA A 99 4.02 -4.47 2.25
CA ALA A 99 5.07 -3.74 2.94
C ALA A 99 4.84 -3.76 4.46
N PHE A 100 5.92 -3.95 5.23
CA PHE A 100 5.89 -3.99 6.69
C PHE A 100 6.92 -3.06 7.30
N HIS A 101 6.55 -2.45 8.43
CA HIS A 101 7.42 -1.77 9.37
C HIS A 101 7.71 -2.66 10.59
N CYS A 102 8.79 -2.35 11.31
CA CYS A 102 9.26 -3.14 12.46
C CYS A 102 9.13 -2.43 13.81
N TYR A 103 8.27 -1.41 13.92
CA TYR A 103 8.13 -0.65 15.17
C TYR A 103 7.34 -1.41 16.26
N SER A 104 6.50 -2.38 15.87
CA SER A 104 5.74 -3.23 16.81
C SER A 104 5.32 -4.56 16.22
N GLY A 105 5.08 -5.56 17.08
CA GLY A 105 4.56 -6.88 16.74
C GLY A 105 5.63 -7.95 16.52
N ASP A 106 5.19 -9.09 15.96
CA ASP A 106 6.03 -10.27 15.71
C ASP A 106 6.19 -10.51 14.20
N PRO A 107 7.42 -10.56 13.66
CA PRO A 107 7.65 -10.82 12.24
C PRO A 107 7.13 -12.19 11.74
N SER A 108 6.79 -13.12 12.64
CA SER A 108 6.20 -14.42 12.28
C SER A 108 4.94 -14.30 11.41
N ILE A 109 4.21 -13.17 11.51
CA ILE A 109 3.02 -12.89 10.72
C ILE A 109 3.28 -12.76 9.21
N MET A 110 4.54 -12.55 8.80
CA MET A 110 4.90 -12.49 7.38
C MET A 110 4.91 -13.89 6.73
N SER A 111 4.81 -14.94 7.55
CA SER A 111 4.87 -16.34 7.12
C SER A 111 3.50 -17.04 7.18
N SER A 112 2.44 -16.30 7.55
CA SER A 112 1.06 -16.79 7.72
C SER A 112 0.14 -16.34 6.60
#